data_AF-A0A1V9X6T5-F1
#
_entry.id   AF-A0A1V9X6T5-F1
#
_cell.length_a   1.000
_cell.length_b   1.000
_cell.length_c   1.000
_cell.angle_alpha   90.00
_cell.angle_beta   90.00
_cell.angle_gamma   90.00
#
_symmetry.space_group_name_H-M   'P 1'
#
loop_
_entity.id
_entity.type
_entity.pdbx_description
1 polymer ?
#
loop_
_entity_poly.entity_id
_entity_poly.type
_entity_poly.pdbx_seq_one_letter_code
_entity_poly.pdbx_strand_id
1 'polypeptide(L)' 'MGRWELEAFRMAIYMAFPVGLFYYFNQPQYFEDSIIKTKREIFPPEHLTSDREMRELIRDFNSNKSQELKEKLKAFDDRK' A
#
# COMPACT_ATOMS: atom_id res chain seq x y z
N MET A 1 30.58 11.35 49.94
CA MET A 1 29.12 11.45 49.74
C MET A 1 28.71 11.11 48.29
N GLY A 2 29.40 10.20 47.58
CA GLY A 2 29.16 9.99 46.13
C GLY A 2 28.36 8.73 45.75
N ARG A 3 27.85 7.95 46.71
CA ARG A 3 27.12 6.70 46.40
C ARG A 3 25.75 6.94 45.76
N TRP A 4 25.01 7.93 46.26
CA TRP A 4 23.67 8.23 45.76
C TRP A 4 23.70 8.88 44.37
N GLU A 5 24.73 9.69 44.07
CA GLU A 5 24.96 10.27 42.74
C GLU A 5 25.20 9.17 41.69
N LEU A 6 25.97 8.14 42.06
CA LEU A 6 26.23 7.00 41.19
C LEU A 6 24.98 6.12 40.97
N GLU A 7 24.17 5.94 42.00
CA GLU A 7 22.88 5.24 41.90
C GLU A 7 21.89 6.00 41.00
N ALA A 8 21.80 7.33 41.15
CA ALA A 8 20.97 8.18 40.30
C ALA A 8 21.43 8.14 38.83
N PHE A 9 22.75 8.18 38.59
CA PHE A 9 23.31 8.06 37.25
C PHE A 9 22.99 6.70 36.61
N ARG A 10 23.09 5.61 37.39
CA ARG A 10 22.76 4.26 36.90
C ARG A 10 21.29 4.12 36.54
N MET A 11 20.39 4.71 37.34
CA MET A 11 18.96 4.76 37.04
C MET A 11 18.65 5.59 35.80
N ALA A 12 19.34 6.73 35.61
CA ALA A 12 19.21 7.55 34.42
C ALA A 12 19.61 6.77 33.14
N ILE A 13 20.72 6.02 33.19
CA ILE A 13 21.11 5.14 32.07
C ILE A 13 20.04 4.08 31.82
N TYR A 14 19.55 3.38 32.86
CA TYR A 14 18.54 2.33 32.66
C TYR A 14 17.23 2.86 32.08
N MET A 15 16.83 4.09 32.39
CA MET A 15 15.64 4.71 31.81
C MET A 15 15.90 5.25 30.40
N ALA A 16 17.06 5.88 30.17
CA ALA A 16 17.39 6.46 28.88
C ALA A 16 17.76 5.41 27.82
N PHE A 17 18.30 4.27 28.23
CA PHE A 17 18.75 3.20 27.33
C PHE A 17 17.62 2.63 26.45
N PRO A 18 16.48 2.14 26.98
CA PRO A 18 15.39 1.63 26.13
C PRO A 18 14.79 2.72 25.24
N VAL A 19 14.72 3.97 25.71
CA VAL A 19 14.20 5.11 24.93
C VAL A 19 15.15 5.48 23.79
N GLY A 20 16.46 5.50 24.06
CA GLY A 20 17.50 5.77 23.06
C GLY A 20 17.57 4.68 21.99
N LEU A 21 17.48 3.41 22.39
CA LEU A 21 17.37 2.30 21.46
C LEU A 21 16.09 2.42 20.62
N PHE A 22 14.94 2.69 21.23
CA PHE A 22 13.68 2.89 20.50
C PHE A 22 13.78 4.02 19.49
N TYR A 23 14.39 5.15 19.86
CA TYR A 23 14.60 6.29 18.96
C TYR A 23 15.53 5.95 17.79
N TYR A 24 16.60 5.19 18.05
CA TYR A 24 17.57 4.80 17.03
C TYR A 24 17.01 3.75 16.06
N PHE A 25 16.31 2.73 16.58
CA PHE A 25 15.79 1.63 15.76
C PHE A 25 14.46 1.92 15.09
N ASN A 26 13.66 2.86 15.60
CA ASN A 26 12.39 3.25 14.98
C ASN A 26 12.58 4.28 13.84
N GLN A 27 13.80 4.48 13.33
CA GLN A 27 13.99 5.37 12.19
C GLN A 27 13.37 4.74 10.92
N PRO A 28 12.47 5.48 10.23
CA PRO A 28 11.73 4.97 9.07
C PRO A 28 12.65 4.54 7.91
N GLN A 29 13.87 5.05 7.87
CA GLN A 29 14.90 4.74 6.87
C GLN A 29 15.22 3.24 6.79
N TYR A 30 15.19 2.50 7.90
CA TYR A 30 15.43 1.05 7.87
C TYR A 30 14.22 0.25 7.35
N PHE A 31 13.02 0.82 7.43
CA PHE A 31 11.78 0.18 7.02
C PHE A 31 11.43 0.44 5.56
N GLU A 32 11.90 1.55 4.98
CA GLU A 32 11.62 1.91 3.60
C GLU A 32 12.11 0.84 2.63
N ASP A 33 13.38 0.42 2.70
CA ASP A 33 13.93 -0.55 1.74
C ASP A 33 13.23 -1.91 1.81
N SER A 34 12.93 -2.40 3.02
CA SER A 34 12.28 -3.70 3.21
C SER A 34 10.81 -3.68 2.78
N ILE A 35 10.08 -2.61 3.08
CA ILE A 35 8.66 -2.46 2.68
C ILE A 35 8.54 -2.15 1.19
N ILE A 36 9.41 -1.31 0.64
CA ILE A 36 9.42 -0.99 -0.79
C ILE A 36 9.73 -2.25 -1.61
N LYS A 37 10.72 -3.05 -1.19
CA LYS A 37 11.05 -4.31 -1.85
C LYS A 37 9.88 -5.30 -1.77
N THR A 38 9.28 -5.47 -0.59
CA THR A 38 8.10 -6.33 -0.40
C THR A 38 6.91 -5.87 -1.25
N LYS A 39 6.63 -4.56 -1.29
CA LYS A 39 5.58 -4.00 -2.15
C LYS A 39 5.86 -4.24 -3.63
N ARG A 40 7.11 -4.13 -4.07
CA ARG A 40 7.52 -4.35 -5.47
C ARG A 40 7.49 -5.82 -5.89
N GLU A 41 7.70 -6.74 -4.94
CA GLU A 41 7.55 -8.19 -5.16
C GLU A 41 6.08 -8.61 -5.22
N ILE A 42 5.23 -8.06 -4.35
CA ILE A 42 3.79 -8.38 -4.31
C ILE A 42 3.05 -7.69 -5.47
N PHE A 43 3.43 -6.46 -5.81
CA PHE A 43 2.89 -5.69 -6.92
C PHE A 43 4.00 -5.48 -7.95
N PRO A 44 4.21 -6.43 -8.88
CA PRO A 44 5.12 -6.20 -9.99
C PRO A 44 4.70 -4.91 -10.71
N PRO A 45 5.64 -4.04 -11.09
CA PRO A 45 5.32 -2.81 -11.81
C PRO A 45 4.51 -3.18 -13.06
N GLU A 46 3.27 -2.70 -13.13
CA GLU A 46 2.38 -2.94 -14.26
C GLU A 46 3.12 -2.61 -15.56
N HIS A 47 3.30 -3.62 -16.42
CA HIS A 47 3.82 -3.40 -17.76
C HIS A 47 2.83 -2.49 -18.50
N LEU A 48 3.32 -1.37 -19.02
CA LEU A 48 2.52 -0.38 -19.79
C LEU A 48 1.72 -1.02 -20.94
N THR A 49 2.16 -2.18 -21.44
CA THR A 49 1.47 -3.00 -22.44
C THR A 49 0.22 -3.70 -21.89
N SER A 50 0.28 -4.32 -20.71
CA SER A 50 -0.90 -4.95 -20.08
C SER A 50 -1.97 -3.93 -19.72
N ASP A 51 -1.55 -2.73 -19.37
CA ASP A 51 -2.44 -1.65 -18.98
C ASP A 51 -3.25 -1.12 -20.17
N ARG A 52 -2.65 -1.15 -21.36
CA ARG A 52 -3.34 -0.81 -22.62
C ARG A 52 -4.31 -1.91 -23.05
N GLU A 53 -3.87 -3.17 -23.03
CA GLU A 53 -4.70 -4.33 -23.37
C GLU A 53 -5.91 -4.45 -22.44
N MET A 54 -5.73 -4.23 -21.13
CA MET A 54 -6.82 -4.20 -20.15
C MET A 54 -7.85 -3.12 -20.49
N ARG A 55 -7.40 -1.91 -20.84
CA ARG A 55 -8.30 -0.80 -21.20
C ARG A 55 -9.07 -1.07 -22.50
N GLU A 56 -8.43 -1.70 -23.48
CA GLU A 56 -9.07 -2.10 -24.73
C GLU A 56 -10.14 -3.19 -24.48
N LEU A 57 -9.83 -4.22 -23.67
CA LEU A 57 -10.79 -5.24 -23.24
C LEU A 57 -12.01 -4.66 -22.50
N ILE A 58 -11.80 -3.72 -21.57
CA ILE A 58 -12.89 -3.05 -20.84
C ILE A 58 -13.76 -2.24 -21.79
N ARG A 59 -13.14 -1.55 -22.77
CA ARG A 59 -13.87 -0.76 -23.77
C ARG A 59 -14.76 -1.63 -24.63
N ASP A 60 -14.22 -2.74 -25.12
CA ASP A 60 -14.93 -3.69 -25.98
C ASP A 60 -16.07 -4.39 -25.23
N PHE A 61 -15.85 -4.73 -23.96
CA PHE A 61 -16.91 -5.30 -23.13
C PHE A 61 -18.06 -4.31 -22.93
N ASN A 62 -17.75 -3.06 -22.60
CA ASN A 62 -18.75 -2.01 -22.35
C ASN A 62 -19.53 -1.64 -23.61
N SER A 63 -18.89 -1.61 -24.79
CA SER A 63 -19.55 -1.33 -26.06
C SER A 63 -20.54 -2.44 -26.42
N ASN A 64 -20.14 -3.70 -26.30
CA ASN A 64 -21.00 -4.86 -26.55
C ASN A 64 -22.19 -4.89 -25.59
N LYS A 65 -21.95 -4.65 -24.29
CA LYS A 65 -23.01 -4.59 -23.27
C LYS A 65 -24.04 -3.49 -23.57
N SER A 66 -23.56 -2.34 -24.03
CA SER A 66 -24.40 -1.20 -24.39
C SER A 66 -25.26 -1.47 -25.63
N GLN A 67 -24.74 -2.22 -26.60
CA GLN A 67 -25.50 -2.63 -27.78
C GLN A 67 -26.58 -3.65 -27.42
N GLU A 68 -26.23 -4.68 -26.65
CA GLU A 68 -27.17 -5.69 -26.17
C GLU A 68 -28.34 -5.06 -25.39
N LEU A 69 -28.03 -4.07 -24.54
CA LEU A 69 -29.05 -3.35 -23.77
C LEU A 69 -29.98 -2.53 -24.67
N LYS A 70 -29.45 -1.88 -25.72
CA LYS A 70 -30.24 -1.12 -26.69
C LYS A 70 -31.18 -2.02 -27.49
N GLU A 71 -30.72 -3.19 -27.91
CA GLU A 71 -31.54 -4.18 -28.61
C GLU A 71 -32.68 -4.69 -27.73
N LYS A 72 -32.37 -5.00 -26.47
CA LYS A 72 -33.39 -5.41 -25.48
C LYS A 72 -34.41 -4.31 -25.21
N LEU A 73 -33.98 -3.05 -25.15
CA LEU A 73 -34.87 -1.91 -24.97
C LEU A 73 -35.81 -1.73 -26.17
N LYS A 74 -35.28 -1.83 -27.39
CA LYS A 74 -36.09 -1.76 -28.62
C LYS A 74 -37.11 -2.89 -28.70
N ALA A 75 -36.69 -4.13 -28.38
CA ALA A 75 -37.58 -5.29 -28.34
C ALA A 75 -38.62 -5.25 -27.19
N PHE A 76 -38.44 -4.37 -26.21
CA PHE A 76 -39.42 -4.10 -25.16
C PHE A 76 -40.43 -3.03 -25.59
N ASP A 77 -39.95 -1.98 -26.27
CA ASP A 77 -40.78 -0.89 -26.81
C ASP A 77 -41.68 -1.39 -27.94
N ASP A 78 -41.16 -2.25 -28.83
CA ASP A 78 -41.93 -2.89 -29.93
C ASP A 78 -43.00 -3.90 -29.42
N ARG A 79 -42.95 -4.30 -28.14
CA ARG A 79 -43.91 -5.22 -27.51
C ARG A 79 -45.02 -4.52 -26.73
N LYS A 80 -44.99 -3.20 -26.63
CA LYS A 80 -45.99 -2.37 -25.91
C LYS A 80 -46.98 -1.75 -26.90
#